data_AF-A0A9W9EF70-F1
#
_entry.id   AF-A0A9W9EF70-F1
#
_cell.length_a   1.000
_cell.length_b   1.000
_cell.length_c   1.000
_cell.angle_alpha   90.00
_cell.angle_beta   90.00
_cell.angle_gamma   90.00
#
_symmetry.space_group_name_H-M   'P 1'
#
loop_
_entity.id
_entity.type
_entity.pdbx_description
1 polymer ?
#
loop_
_entity_poly.entity_id
_entity_poly.type
_entity_poly.pdbx_seq_one_letter_code
_entity_poly.pdbx_strand_id
1 'polypeptide(L)'
;MPLPENSSSVDSPSREITHFVVVGFFSFIHHQIKSDTQNEDFEAMASRAFFDPVVALRAAPLLTSTCSLWFAWDQHFFLHLFNKPEIRSKSNELLPTYFGYFFRGGVTRVLVLLSLTVSSTLATCLVNHDSHWANGSLRWYTAGMVLAASHLAFVPAIAPKVQAVIEDTSKGQSTNDLDSWLTIHAWRGLTVDLAAWACFVVATVRNIQSS
;
A
#
# COMPACT_ATOMS: atom_id res chain seq x y z
N MET A 1 9.92 -67.93 70.13
CA MET A 1 11.16 -67.29 70.63
C MET A 1 12.29 -68.25 70.31
N PRO A 2 13.29 -67.93 69.46
CA PRO A 2 14.13 -66.73 69.44
C PRO A 2 14.19 -65.96 68.09
N LEU A 3 15.16 -65.04 67.98
CA LEU A 3 15.26 -63.74 67.28
C LEU A 3 15.62 -63.71 65.77
N PRO A 4 15.54 -62.54 65.08
CA PRO A 4 15.70 -62.39 63.64
C PRO A 4 17.13 -61.99 63.19
N GLU A 5 17.52 -62.39 61.97
CA GLU A 5 18.70 -61.87 61.27
C GLU A 5 18.31 -60.74 60.30
N ASN A 6 18.98 -59.61 60.46
CA ASN A 6 18.85 -58.39 59.69
C ASN A 6 19.93 -58.37 58.59
N SER A 7 19.53 -58.43 57.31
CA SER A 7 20.42 -58.14 56.18
C SER A 7 20.02 -56.81 55.55
N SER A 8 20.79 -55.77 55.88
CA SER A 8 20.68 -54.44 55.28
C SER A 8 21.25 -54.44 53.86
N SER A 9 20.38 -54.34 52.85
CA SER A 9 20.77 -53.96 51.49
C SER A 9 21.02 -52.47 51.43
N VAL A 10 22.28 -52.07 51.19
CA VAL A 10 22.68 -50.69 50.95
C VAL A 10 22.22 -50.29 49.55
N ASP A 11 21.12 -49.54 49.48
CA ASP A 11 20.66 -48.92 48.23
C ASP A 11 21.56 -47.73 47.88
N SER A 12 22.05 -47.70 46.64
CA SER A 12 23.04 -46.72 46.17
C SER A 12 22.37 -45.37 45.85
N PRO A 13 22.70 -44.27 46.54
CA PRO A 13 22.01 -42.97 46.41
C PRO A 13 22.22 -42.26 45.06
N SER A 14 23.14 -42.76 44.23
CA SER A 14 23.61 -42.08 43.02
C SER A 14 22.64 -42.17 41.84
N ARG A 15 21.77 -43.19 41.79
CA ARG A 15 20.80 -43.35 40.69
C ARG A 15 19.57 -42.45 40.82
N GLU A 16 19.08 -42.23 42.04
CA GLU A 16 17.91 -41.35 42.26
C GLU A 16 18.24 -39.87 42.04
N ILE A 17 19.42 -39.42 42.48
CA ILE A 17 19.87 -38.03 42.27
C ILE A 17 20.00 -37.73 40.77
N THR A 18 20.53 -38.67 39.99
CA THR A 18 20.69 -38.50 38.54
C THR A 18 19.33 -38.42 37.83
N HIS A 19 18.36 -39.24 38.22
CA HIS A 19 17.02 -39.21 37.63
C HIS A 19 16.25 -37.93 37.99
N PHE A 20 16.37 -37.45 39.23
CA PHE A 20 15.71 -36.23 39.69
C PHE A 20 16.27 -34.96 39.01
N VAL A 21 17.60 -34.90 38.82
CA VAL A 21 18.25 -33.79 38.12
C VAL A 21 17.88 -33.76 36.64
N VAL A 22 17.83 -34.92 35.98
CA VAL A 22 17.47 -35.02 34.55
C VAL A 22 15.99 -34.65 34.34
N VAL A 23 15.06 -35.20 35.13
CA VAL A 23 13.62 -34.91 35.00
C VAL A 23 13.31 -33.45 35.35
N GLY A 24 13.98 -32.89 36.36
CA GLY A 24 13.87 -31.48 36.72
C GLY A 24 14.38 -30.55 35.62
N PHE A 25 15.51 -30.89 34.99
CA PHE A 25 16.06 -30.13 33.88
C PHE A 25 15.14 -30.15 32.66
N PHE A 26 14.59 -31.31 32.27
CA PHE A 26 13.64 -31.39 31.15
C PHE A 26 12.34 -30.63 31.43
N SER A 27 11.82 -30.66 32.66
CA SER A 27 10.65 -29.87 33.05
C SER A 27 10.92 -28.37 33.01
N PHE A 28 12.11 -27.94 33.41
CA PHE A 28 12.55 -26.55 33.32
C PHE A 28 12.67 -26.09 31.86
N ILE A 29 13.31 -26.87 30.99
CA ILE A 29 13.43 -26.56 29.56
C ILE A 29 12.05 -26.51 28.89
N HIS A 30 11.15 -27.44 29.19
CA HIS A 30 9.78 -27.42 28.65
C HIS A 30 8.99 -26.19 29.13
N HIS A 31 9.19 -25.76 30.38
CA HIS A 31 8.58 -24.54 30.89
C HIS A 31 9.16 -23.27 30.22
N GLN A 32 10.48 -23.23 29.99
CA GLN A 32 11.13 -22.11 29.29
C GLN A 32 10.64 -22.02 27.83
N ILE A 33 10.61 -23.13 27.10
CA ILE A 33 10.08 -23.18 25.72
C ILE A 33 8.62 -22.71 25.69
N LYS A 34 7.78 -23.20 26.60
CA LYS A 34 6.37 -22.79 26.67
C LYS A 34 6.23 -21.30 27.02
N SER A 35 7.08 -20.78 27.91
CA SER A 35 7.10 -19.36 28.27
C SER A 35 7.51 -18.49 27.08
N ASP A 36 8.53 -18.91 26.34
CA ASP A 36 9.01 -18.20 25.14
C ASP A 36 7.95 -18.21 24.04
N THR A 37 7.31 -19.35 23.77
CA THR A 37 6.21 -19.43 22.78
C THR A 37 5.03 -18.55 23.18
N GLN A 38 4.64 -18.53 24.47
CA GLN A 38 3.56 -17.65 24.91
C GLN A 38 3.92 -16.17 24.84
N ASN A 39 5.19 -15.82 25.06
CA ASN A 39 5.66 -14.45 24.93
C ASN A 39 5.71 -14.01 23.46
N GLU A 40 6.17 -14.87 22.55
CA GLU A 40 6.13 -14.62 21.10
C GLU A 40 4.69 -14.48 20.58
N ASP A 41 3.77 -15.34 21.03
CA ASP A 41 2.35 -15.24 20.65
C ASP A 41 1.71 -13.96 21.20
N PHE A 42 2.05 -13.57 22.43
CA PHE A 42 1.56 -12.31 23.01
C PHE A 42 2.11 -11.10 22.27
N GLU A 43 3.40 -11.08 21.92
CA GLU A 43 4.03 -10.03 21.12
C GLU A 43 3.47 -9.98 19.68
N ALA A 44 3.20 -11.13 19.07
CA ALA A 44 2.55 -11.23 17.75
C ALA A 44 1.09 -10.74 17.79
N MET A 45 0.35 -11.04 18.85
CA MET A 45 -1.01 -10.51 19.04
C MET A 45 -1.01 -9.02 19.38
N ALA A 46 -0.08 -8.55 20.22
CA ALA A 46 0.07 -7.14 20.57
C ALA A 46 0.54 -6.28 19.38
N SER A 47 1.43 -6.81 18.54
CA SER A 47 1.85 -6.15 17.29
C SER A 47 0.72 -6.08 16.27
N ARG A 48 -0.08 -7.16 16.11
CA ARG A 48 -1.32 -7.14 15.30
C ARG A 48 -2.38 -6.19 15.85
N ALA A 49 -2.42 -5.96 17.15
CA ALA A 49 -3.32 -4.97 17.76
C ALA A 49 -2.93 -3.52 17.41
N PHE A 50 -1.67 -3.25 17.03
CA PHE A 50 -1.19 -1.93 16.63
C PHE A 50 -1.05 -1.76 15.10
N PHE A 51 -0.68 -2.82 14.38
CA PHE A 51 -0.55 -2.84 12.92
C PHE A 51 -0.78 -4.24 12.36
N ASP A 52 -1.88 -4.43 11.63
CA ASP A 52 -2.11 -5.63 10.84
C ASP A 52 -1.60 -5.43 9.40
N PRO A 53 -0.50 -6.10 8.99
CA PRO A 53 0.08 -5.94 7.66
C PRO A 53 -0.87 -6.36 6.54
N VAL A 54 -1.80 -7.29 6.80
CA VAL A 54 -2.81 -7.73 5.81
C VAL A 54 -3.89 -6.67 5.65
N VAL A 55 -4.33 -6.05 6.74
CA VAL A 55 -5.27 -4.92 6.67
C VAL A 55 -4.63 -3.72 5.98
N ALA A 56 -3.37 -3.41 6.31
CA ALA A 56 -2.62 -2.35 5.66
C ALA A 56 -2.48 -2.59 4.15
N LEU A 57 -2.16 -3.83 3.75
CA LEU A 57 -2.07 -4.22 2.34
C LEU A 57 -3.41 -4.03 1.60
N ARG A 58 -4.53 -4.43 2.21
CA ARG A 58 -5.88 -4.25 1.65
C ARG A 58 -6.30 -2.79 1.52
N ALA A 59 -5.84 -1.92 2.42
CA ALA A 59 -6.12 -0.49 2.38
C ALA A 59 -5.19 0.29 1.42
N ALA A 60 -4.00 -0.26 1.11
CA ALA A 60 -2.99 0.43 0.30
C ALA A 60 -3.48 0.85 -1.10
N PRO A 61 -4.26 0.06 -1.86
CA PRO A 61 -4.82 0.50 -3.14
C PRO A 61 -5.68 1.75 -3.03
N LEU A 62 -6.54 1.81 -2.01
CA LEU A 62 -7.40 2.97 -1.76
C LEU A 62 -6.57 4.20 -1.37
N LEU A 63 -5.60 4.04 -0.48
CA LEU A 63 -4.74 5.15 -0.03
C LEU A 63 -3.91 5.73 -1.18
N THR A 64 -3.24 4.88 -1.94
CA THR A 64 -2.37 5.29 -3.06
C THR A 64 -3.17 5.86 -4.23
N SER A 65 -4.36 5.32 -4.52
CA SER A 65 -5.30 5.89 -5.49
C SER A 65 -5.86 7.25 -5.02
N THR A 66 -6.15 7.41 -3.72
CA THR A 66 -6.57 8.70 -3.14
C THR A 66 -5.47 9.75 -3.33
N CYS A 67 -4.21 9.42 -3.03
CA CYS A 67 -3.07 10.30 -3.27
C CYS A 67 -2.93 10.68 -4.76
N SER A 68 -3.16 9.72 -5.67
CA SER A 68 -3.11 9.97 -7.12
C SER A 68 -4.20 10.94 -7.56
N LEU A 69 -5.44 10.72 -7.10
CA LEU A 69 -6.59 11.56 -7.41
C LEU A 69 -6.43 12.97 -6.83
N TRP A 70 -5.97 13.07 -5.58
CA TRP A 70 -5.66 14.34 -4.93
C TRP A 70 -4.58 15.10 -5.69
N PHE A 71 -3.50 14.42 -6.07
CA PHE A 71 -2.45 15.03 -6.86
C PHE A 71 -2.99 15.55 -8.20
N ALA A 72 -3.79 14.75 -8.94
CA ALA A 72 -4.41 15.21 -10.18
C ALA A 72 -5.28 16.47 -9.99
N TRP A 73 -6.04 16.53 -8.88
CA TRP A 73 -6.83 17.70 -8.53
C TRP A 73 -5.95 18.93 -8.28
N ASP A 74 -4.89 18.79 -7.48
CA ASP A 74 -3.93 19.86 -7.20
C ASP A 74 -3.24 20.33 -8.48
N GLN A 75 -2.81 19.41 -9.34
CA GLN A 75 -2.22 19.75 -10.64
C GLN A 75 -3.18 20.61 -11.47
N HIS A 76 -4.47 20.21 -11.56
CA HIS A 76 -5.46 20.99 -12.26
C HIS A 76 -5.70 22.37 -11.62
N PHE A 77 -5.88 22.41 -10.30
CA PHE A 77 -6.13 23.65 -9.55
C PHE A 77 -5.00 24.66 -9.72
N PHE A 78 -3.76 24.27 -9.45
CA PHE A 78 -2.62 25.18 -9.51
C PHE A 78 -2.32 25.63 -10.93
N LEU A 79 -2.35 24.71 -11.90
CA LEU A 79 -2.02 25.04 -13.28
C LEU A 79 -3.10 25.89 -13.97
N HIS A 80 -4.37 25.70 -13.62
CA HIS A 80 -5.45 26.53 -14.15
C HIS A 80 -5.29 28.01 -13.77
N LEU A 81 -4.58 28.33 -12.67
CA LEU A 81 -4.34 29.73 -12.27
C LEU A 81 -3.53 30.50 -13.32
N PHE A 82 -2.57 29.87 -14.00
CA PHE A 82 -1.79 30.50 -15.09
C PHE A 82 -2.65 30.93 -16.29
N ASN A 83 -3.86 30.38 -16.41
CA ASN A 83 -4.77 30.65 -17.52
C ASN A 83 -5.78 31.75 -17.21
N LYS A 84 -5.74 32.37 -16.01
CA LYS A 84 -6.62 33.49 -15.67
C LYS A 84 -6.36 34.69 -16.59
N PRO A 85 -7.42 35.33 -17.15
CA PRO A 85 -7.26 36.39 -18.15
C PRO A 85 -6.30 37.52 -17.75
N GLU A 86 -6.29 37.86 -16.46
CA GLU A 86 -5.53 38.96 -15.89
C GLU A 86 -4.02 38.70 -15.88
N ILE A 87 -3.60 37.44 -15.82
CA ILE A 87 -2.19 37.06 -15.72
C ILE A 87 -1.70 36.24 -16.91
N ARG A 88 -2.58 35.90 -17.86
CA ARG A 88 -2.28 34.99 -18.98
C ARG A 88 -1.09 35.45 -19.81
N SER A 89 -1.01 36.74 -20.13
CA SER A 89 0.11 37.32 -20.88
C SER A 89 1.45 37.13 -20.17
N LYS A 90 1.51 37.38 -18.85
CA LYS A 90 2.71 37.19 -18.03
C LYS A 90 3.03 35.70 -17.87
N SER A 91 1.99 34.87 -17.79
CA SER A 91 2.13 33.43 -17.64
C SER A 91 2.76 32.81 -18.88
N ASN A 92 2.44 33.28 -20.09
CA ASN A 92 3.07 32.80 -21.32
C ASN A 92 4.61 32.86 -21.29
N GLU A 93 5.20 33.86 -20.65
CA GLU A 93 6.65 33.99 -20.52
C GLU A 93 7.25 33.00 -19.49
N LEU A 94 6.53 32.78 -18.39
CA LEU A 94 7.02 31.95 -17.27
C LEU A 94 6.76 30.45 -17.48
N LEU A 95 5.67 30.13 -18.16
CA LEU A 95 5.08 28.80 -18.18
C LEU A 95 6.00 27.72 -18.77
N PRO A 96 6.76 27.94 -19.87
CA PRO A 96 7.63 26.90 -20.42
C PRO A 96 8.65 26.39 -19.40
N THR A 97 9.32 27.31 -18.70
CA THR A 97 10.30 27.00 -17.66
C THR A 97 9.64 26.36 -16.43
N TYR A 98 8.56 26.97 -15.92
CA TYR A 98 7.84 26.45 -14.76
C TYR A 98 7.32 25.03 -15.01
N PHE A 99 6.67 24.83 -16.16
CA PHE A 99 6.06 23.56 -16.53
C PHE A 99 7.11 22.47 -16.77
N GLY A 100 8.28 22.82 -17.31
CA GLY A 100 9.41 21.89 -17.42
C GLY A 100 9.86 21.33 -16.06
N TYR A 101 10.04 22.19 -15.05
CA TYR A 101 10.39 21.75 -13.69
C TYR A 101 9.27 20.96 -13.02
N PHE A 102 8.05 21.49 -13.11
CA PHE A 102 6.86 20.86 -12.54
C PHE A 102 6.62 19.46 -13.12
N PHE A 103 6.69 19.32 -14.46
CA PHE A 103 6.35 18.08 -15.13
C PHE A 103 7.37 16.97 -14.83
N ARG A 104 8.67 17.30 -14.77
CA ARG A 104 9.71 16.34 -14.40
C ARG A 104 9.46 15.74 -13.02
N GLY A 105 9.15 16.56 -12.02
CA GLY A 105 8.79 16.09 -10.68
C GLY A 105 7.42 15.40 -10.64
N GLY A 106 6.47 15.89 -11.41
CA GLY A 106 5.10 15.34 -11.50
C GLY A 106 5.07 13.93 -12.06
N VAL A 107 5.81 13.66 -13.14
CA VAL A 107 5.90 12.31 -13.75
C VAL A 107 6.44 11.30 -12.76
N THR A 108 7.49 11.64 -12.01
CA THR A 108 8.04 10.73 -10.98
C THR A 108 6.99 10.37 -9.94
N ARG A 109 6.24 11.36 -9.43
CA ARG A 109 5.18 11.12 -8.42
C ARG A 109 4.06 10.23 -8.99
N VAL A 110 3.61 10.52 -10.21
CA VAL A 110 2.56 9.72 -10.88
C VAL A 110 3.01 8.27 -11.04
N LEU A 111 4.22 8.04 -11.56
CA LEU A 111 4.74 6.68 -11.76
C LEU A 111 4.90 5.91 -10.45
N VAL A 112 5.37 6.56 -9.39
CA VAL A 112 5.48 5.94 -8.06
C VAL A 112 4.11 5.57 -7.51
N LEU A 113 3.16 6.50 -7.49
CA LEU A 113 1.82 6.25 -6.95
C LEU A 113 1.06 5.20 -7.77
N LEU A 114 1.18 5.23 -9.10
CA LEU A 114 0.57 4.24 -9.97
C LEU A 114 1.18 2.85 -9.74
N SER A 115 2.51 2.76 -9.64
CA SER A 115 3.21 1.50 -9.35
C SER A 115 2.80 0.94 -7.99
N LEU A 116 2.69 1.78 -6.96
CA LEU A 116 2.23 1.37 -5.64
C LEU A 116 0.77 0.89 -5.69
N THR A 117 -0.10 1.61 -6.39
CA THR A 117 -1.52 1.23 -6.55
C THR A 117 -1.65 -0.14 -7.22
N VAL A 118 -0.99 -0.33 -8.36
CA VAL A 118 -1.06 -1.59 -9.13
C VAL A 118 -0.42 -2.75 -8.37
N SER A 119 0.79 -2.56 -7.83
CA SER A 119 1.50 -3.64 -7.12
C SER A 119 0.82 -4.04 -5.82
N SER A 120 0.34 -3.09 -5.02
CA SER A 120 -0.42 -3.39 -3.79
C SER A 120 -1.77 -4.03 -4.09
N THR A 121 -2.44 -3.65 -5.18
CA THR A 121 -3.69 -4.30 -5.60
C THR A 121 -3.43 -5.73 -6.03
N LEU A 122 -2.40 -5.96 -6.86
CA LEU A 122 -2.02 -7.31 -7.28
C LEU A 122 -1.70 -8.19 -6.07
N ALA A 123 -0.88 -7.69 -5.16
CA ALA A 123 -0.54 -8.38 -3.91
C ALA A 123 -1.80 -8.68 -3.08
N THR A 124 -2.74 -7.73 -2.95
CA THR A 124 -4.02 -7.93 -2.25
C THR A 124 -4.86 -9.02 -2.93
N CYS A 125 -4.96 -9.03 -4.26
CA CYS A 125 -5.72 -10.04 -4.99
C CYS A 125 -5.13 -11.45 -4.82
N LEU A 126 -3.80 -11.57 -4.68
CA LEU A 126 -3.12 -12.85 -4.48
C LEU A 126 -3.17 -13.31 -3.02
N VAL A 127 -2.95 -12.39 -2.07
CA VAL A 127 -2.96 -12.66 -0.63
C VAL A 127 -4.40 -12.65 -0.11
N ASN A 128 -4.95 -13.82 0.17
CA ASN A 128 -6.37 -14.06 0.52
C ASN A 128 -7.34 -13.99 -0.67
N HIS A 129 -6.90 -14.46 -1.84
CA HIS A 129 -7.74 -14.59 -3.04
C HIS A 129 -9.14 -15.15 -2.74
N ASP A 130 -9.22 -16.25 -2.00
CA ASP A 130 -10.50 -16.93 -1.71
C ASP A 130 -11.43 -16.08 -0.82
N SER A 131 -10.86 -15.32 0.11
CA SER A 131 -11.61 -14.36 0.93
C SER A 131 -12.20 -13.24 0.07
N HIS A 132 -11.41 -12.70 -0.87
CA HIS A 132 -11.83 -11.64 -1.77
C HIS A 132 -12.83 -12.11 -2.83
N TRP A 133 -12.73 -13.38 -3.23
CA TRP A 133 -13.71 -14.04 -4.08
C TRP A 133 -15.03 -14.19 -3.34
N ALA A 134 -15.01 -14.74 -2.12
CA ALA A 134 -16.19 -15.00 -1.31
C ALA A 134 -16.98 -13.73 -0.95
N ASN A 135 -16.30 -12.64 -0.56
CA ASN A 135 -16.96 -11.36 -0.25
C ASN A 135 -17.24 -10.48 -1.50
N GLY A 136 -16.81 -10.95 -2.68
CA GLY A 136 -16.98 -10.28 -3.96
C GLY A 136 -16.17 -8.99 -4.11
N SER A 137 -15.16 -8.74 -3.27
CA SER A 137 -14.26 -7.58 -3.41
C SER A 137 -13.24 -7.76 -4.54
N LEU A 138 -12.93 -9.00 -4.94
CA LEU A 138 -11.91 -9.29 -5.96
C LEU A 138 -12.18 -8.55 -7.29
N ARG A 139 -13.43 -8.59 -7.79
CA ARG A 139 -13.81 -7.87 -9.02
C ARG A 139 -13.60 -6.36 -8.92
N TRP A 140 -13.78 -5.78 -7.74
CA TRP A 140 -13.62 -4.35 -7.52
C TRP A 140 -12.15 -3.96 -7.46
N TYR A 141 -11.30 -4.76 -6.80
CA TYR A 141 -9.85 -4.59 -6.88
C TYR A 141 -9.34 -4.71 -8.31
N THR A 142 -9.75 -5.76 -9.05
CA THR A 142 -9.31 -5.96 -10.42
C THR A 142 -9.78 -4.83 -11.35
N ALA A 143 -11.04 -4.41 -11.25
CA ALA A 143 -11.55 -3.28 -12.03
C ALA A 143 -10.79 -1.98 -11.71
N GLY A 144 -10.58 -1.69 -10.41
CA GLY A 144 -9.81 -0.53 -9.97
C GLY A 144 -8.37 -0.54 -10.48
N MET A 145 -7.71 -1.70 -10.47
CA MET A 145 -6.35 -1.87 -11.01
C MET A 145 -6.29 -1.61 -12.52
N VAL A 146 -7.23 -2.15 -13.30
CA VAL A 146 -7.30 -1.94 -14.75
C VAL A 146 -7.56 -0.47 -15.07
N LEU A 147 -8.47 0.17 -14.35
CA LEU A 147 -8.75 1.61 -14.51
C LEU A 147 -7.53 2.46 -14.13
N ALA A 148 -6.87 2.17 -13.02
CA ALA A 148 -5.64 2.85 -12.62
C ALA A 148 -4.55 2.70 -13.69
N ALA A 149 -4.31 1.49 -14.20
CA ALA A 149 -3.35 1.26 -15.27
C ALA A 149 -3.74 2.01 -16.57
N SER A 150 -5.03 2.15 -16.85
CA SER A 150 -5.56 2.89 -18.00
C SER A 150 -5.25 4.39 -17.97
N HIS A 151 -4.79 4.94 -16.83
CA HIS A 151 -4.18 6.27 -16.76
C HIS A 151 -3.14 6.47 -17.87
N LEU A 152 -2.32 5.45 -18.14
CA LEU A 152 -1.25 5.49 -19.13
C LEU A 152 -1.77 5.55 -20.57
N ALA A 153 -3.03 5.18 -20.82
CA ALA A 153 -3.64 5.28 -22.15
C ALA A 153 -3.80 6.73 -22.64
N PHE A 154 -3.74 7.71 -21.73
CA PHE A 154 -3.81 9.13 -22.06
C PHE A 154 -2.46 9.74 -22.47
N VAL A 155 -1.34 9.01 -22.31
CA VAL A 155 0.01 9.50 -22.64
C VAL A 155 0.13 9.99 -24.09
N PRO A 156 -0.35 9.27 -25.12
CA PRO A 156 -0.26 9.75 -26.51
C PRO A 156 -0.98 11.09 -26.76
N ALA A 157 -2.05 11.37 -25.99
CA ALA A 157 -2.80 12.61 -26.12
C ALA A 157 -2.20 13.76 -25.28
N ILE A 158 -1.52 13.42 -24.18
CA ILE A 158 -0.90 14.37 -23.25
C ILE A 158 0.50 14.80 -23.71
N ALA A 159 1.32 13.87 -24.18
CA ALA A 159 2.75 14.11 -24.44
C ALA A 159 3.01 15.26 -25.44
N PRO A 160 2.30 15.36 -26.59
CA PRO A 160 2.52 16.48 -27.52
C PRO A 160 2.19 17.84 -26.90
N LYS A 161 1.20 17.91 -26.00
CA LYS A 161 0.78 19.14 -25.35
C LYS A 161 1.79 19.59 -24.30
N VAL A 162 2.34 18.63 -23.56
CA VAL A 162 3.46 18.88 -22.63
C VAL A 162 4.65 19.45 -23.37
N GLN A 163 5.02 18.83 -24.49
CA GLN A 163 6.11 19.31 -25.33
C GLN A 163 5.84 20.73 -25.84
N ALA A 164 4.62 21.00 -26.34
CA ALA A 164 4.24 22.32 -26.82
C ALA A 164 4.36 23.41 -25.74
N VAL A 165 3.99 23.12 -24.49
CA VAL A 165 4.17 24.05 -23.37
C VAL A 165 5.65 24.26 -23.03
N ILE A 166 6.43 23.18 -22.93
CA ILE A 166 7.85 23.25 -22.52
C ILE A 166 8.72 23.93 -23.59
N GLU A 167 8.46 23.64 -24.85
CA GLU A 167 9.23 24.17 -25.99
C GLU A 167 8.66 25.48 -26.52
N ASP A 168 7.59 25.99 -25.91
CA ASP A 168 6.84 27.18 -26.37
C ASP A 168 6.56 27.14 -27.89
N THR A 169 6.08 25.99 -28.40
CA THR A 169 5.85 25.80 -29.84
C THR A 169 4.82 26.80 -30.39
N SER A 170 3.91 27.27 -29.55
CA SER A 170 2.90 28.28 -29.87
C SER A 170 3.42 29.74 -29.81
N LYS A 171 4.71 29.94 -29.52
CA LYS A 171 5.43 31.23 -29.60
C LYS A 171 4.80 32.33 -28.75
N GLY A 172 4.89 32.20 -27.44
CA GLY A 172 4.32 33.15 -26.49
C GLY A 172 2.81 32.96 -26.27
N GLN A 173 2.29 31.78 -26.60
CA GLN A 173 0.88 31.39 -26.39
C GLN A 173 0.76 30.06 -25.63
N SER A 174 1.79 29.69 -24.85
CA SER A 174 1.87 28.44 -24.09
C SER A 174 0.68 28.17 -23.15
N THR A 175 -0.04 29.21 -22.71
CA THR A 175 -1.28 29.06 -21.93
C THR A 175 -2.41 28.38 -22.71
N ASN A 176 -2.46 28.50 -24.04
CA ASN A 176 -3.42 27.77 -24.90
C ASN A 176 -3.10 26.27 -24.91
N ASP A 177 -1.81 25.92 -25.01
CA ASP A 177 -1.36 24.53 -24.94
C ASP A 177 -1.64 23.93 -23.55
N LEU A 178 -1.47 24.74 -22.50
CA LEU A 178 -1.84 24.36 -21.13
C LEU A 178 -3.35 24.13 -20.97
N ASP A 179 -4.21 24.98 -21.52
CA ASP A 179 -5.67 24.75 -21.50
C ASP A 179 -6.04 23.43 -22.18
N SER A 180 -5.40 23.15 -23.31
CA SER A 180 -5.59 21.90 -24.02
C SER A 180 -5.12 20.70 -23.20
N TRP A 181 -3.99 20.83 -22.50
CA TRP A 181 -3.48 19.80 -21.59
C TRP A 181 -4.41 19.60 -20.39
N LEU A 182 -4.87 20.68 -19.75
CA LEU A 182 -5.78 20.67 -18.60
C LEU A 182 -7.10 19.98 -18.94
N THR A 183 -7.63 20.19 -20.15
CA THR A 183 -8.84 19.53 -20.62
C THR A 183 -8.68 18.00 -20.62
N ILE A 184 -7.61 17.49 -21.23
CA ILE A 184 -7.35 16.03 -21.25
C ILE A 184 -7.03 15.51 -19.86
N HIS A 185 -6.28 16.27 -19.07
CA HIS A 185 -5.95 15.94 -17.70
C HIS A 185 -7.21 15.79 -16.83
N ALA A 186 -8.16 16.72 -16.96
CA ALA A 186 -9.44 16.68 -16.25
C ALA A 186 -10.26 15.46 -16.68
N TRP A 187 -10.34 15.17 -17.99
CA TRP A 187 -11.01 13.96 -18.48
C TRP A 187 -10.41 12.69 -17.92
N ARG A 188 -9.08 12.55 -17.94
CA ARG A 188 -8.38 11.41 -17.33
C ARG A 188 -8.70 11.30 -15.83
N GLY A 189 -8.61 12.41 -15.12
CA GLY A 189 -8.92 12.50 -13.68
C GLY A 189 -10.34 12.06 -13.34
N LEU A 190 -11.34 12.57 -14.07
CA LEU A 190 -12.76 12.30 -13.82
C LEU A 190 -13.21 10.92 -14.30
N THR A 191 -12.51 10.34 -15.29
CA THR A 191 -12.88 9.03 -15.83
C THR A 191 -12.12 7.92 -15.11
N VAL A 192 -10.86 7.68 -15.50
CA VAL A 192 -10.12 6.50 -15.06
C VAL A 192 -9.61 6.62 -13.62
N ASP A 193 -9.13 7.81 -13.21
CA ASP A 193 -8.58 7.98 -11.87
C ASP A 193 -9.69 7.95 -10.80
N LEU A 194 -10.78 8.71 -11.01
CA LEU A 194 -11.94 8.73 -10.11
C LEU A 194 -12.69 7.39 -10.09
N ALA A 195 -12.87 6.73 -11.25
CA ALA A 195 -13.52 5.42 -11.28
C ALA A 195 -12.66 4.35 -10.59
N ALA A 196 -11.34 4.37 -10.77
CA ALA A 196 -10.44 3.48 -10.04
C ALA A 196 -10.56 3.68 -8.53
N TRP A 197 -10.52 4.93 -8.07
CA TRP A 197 -10.71 5.28 -6.67
C TRP A 197 -12.04 4.76 -6.12
N ALA A 198 -13.15 4.97 -6.84
CA ALA A 198 -14.47 4.48 -6.44
C ALA A 198 -14.51 2.94 -6.33
N CYS A 199 -13.87 2.22 -7.27
CA CYS A 199 -13.73 0.77 -7.19
C CYS A 199 -12.98 0.35 -5.92
N PHE A 200 -11.88 1.03 -5.58
CA PHE A 200 -11.12 0.73 -4.36
C PHE A 200 -11.90 1.06 -3.09
N VAL A 201 -12.71 2.12 -3.06
CA VAL A 201 -13.62 2.40 -1.94
C VAL A 201 -14.57 1.22 -1.72
N VAL A 202 -15.22 0.74 -2.79
CA VAL A 202 -16.16 -0.40 -2.69
C VAL A 202 -15.42 -1.67 -2.25
N ALA A 203 -14.22 -1.93 -2.79
CA ALA A 203 -13.42 -3.08 -2.41
C ALA A 203 -13.04 -3.05 -0.92
N THR A 204 -12.56 -1.91 -0.41
CA THR A 204 -12.18 -1.74 0.99
C THR A 204 -13.37 -1.86 1.94
N VAL A 205 -14.50 -1.22 1.62
CA VAL A 205 -15.74 -1.32 2.44
C VAL A 205 -16.21 -2.77 2.54
N ARG A 206 -16.19 -3.52 1.43
CA ARG A 206 -16.55 -4.95 1.44
C ARG A 206 -15.66 -5.79 2.34
N ASN A 207 -14.38 -5.46 2.43
CA ASN A 207 -13.45 -6.17 3.32
C ASN A 207 -13.68 -5.83 4.79
N ILE A 208 -14.05 -4.58 5.12
CA ILE A 208 -14.40 -4.19 6.49
C ILE A 208 -15.69 -4.90 6.94
N GLN A 209 -16.69 -5.00 6.06
CA GLN A 209 -17.97 -5.64 6.39
C GLN A 209 -17.88 -7.17 6.53
N SER A 210 -16.86 -7.80 5.93
CA SER A 210 -16.64 -9.25 5.99
C SER A 210 -15.64 -9.69 7.06
N SER A 211 -15.12 -8.75 7.86
CA SER A 211 -14.15 -9.01 8.94
C SER A 211 -14.83 -9.24 10.28
#